data_AF-A0A958S9Z2-F1
#
_entry.id   AF-A0A958S9Z2-F1
#
_cell.length_a   1.000
_cell.length_b   1.000
_cell.length_c   1.000
_cell.angle_alpha   90.00
_cell.angle_beta   90.00
_cell.angle_gamma   90.00
#
_symmetry.space_group_name_H-M   'P 1'
#
loop_
_entity.id
_entity.type
_entity.pdbx_description
1 polymer ?
#
loop_
_entity_poly.entity_id
_entity_poly.type
_entity_poly.pdbx_seq_one_letter_code
_entity_poly.pdbx_strand_id
1 'polypeptide(L)'
;MVALIGDVEDPQNDSLRVLHAHSIPFEISEETLKYVESFPDEVRAQDLKGRKDLTKENFITIDGKTAKDFDDAILVKERSEGFRLWVAIADVSHY
;
A
#
# COMPACT_ATOMS: atom_id res chain seq x y z
N MET A 1 28.34 -11.66 4.55
CA MET A 1 27.61 -12.08 5.77
C MET A 1 27.20 -13.54 5.56
N VAL A 2 27.25 -14.38 6.59
CA VAL A 2 26.84 -15.79 6.50
C VAL A 2 25.66 -15.96 7.45
N ALA A 3 24.54 -16.47 6.95
CA ALA A 3 23.31 -16.68 7.73
C ALA A 3 22.85 -18.14 7.62
N LEU A 4 22.43 -18.72 8.75
CA LEU A 4 21.80 -20.05 8.79
C LEU A 4 20.30 -19.87 8.55
N ILE A 5 19.81 -20.33 7.40
CA ILE A 5 18.41 -20.13 6.98
C ILE A 5 17.47 -21.16 7.63
N GLY A 6 17.92 -22.40 7.83
CA GLY A 6 17.13 -23.45 8.48
C GLY A 6 17.17 -24.78 7.74
N ASP A 7 16.18 -25.63 8.00
CA ASP A 7 16.02 -26.93 7.35
C ASP A 7 15.76 -26.77 5.85
N VAL A 8 16.37 -27.63 5.04
CA VAL A 8 16.20 -27.67 3.59
C VAL A 8 14.81 -28.17 3.18
N GLU A 9 14.13 -28.91 4.04
CA GLU A 9 12.79 -29.46 3.73
C GLU A 9 11.64 -28.51 4.09
N ASP A 10 11.90 -27.40 4.79
CA ASP A 10 10.87 -26.41 5.11
C ASP A 10 10.62 -25.46 3.91
N PRO A 11 9.42 -25.45 3.31
CA PRO A 11 9.09 -24.58 2.18
C PRO A 11 9.22 -23.08 2.49
N GLN A 12 9.13 -22.67 3.76
CA GLN A 12 9.34 -21.26 4.13
C GLN A 12 10.79 -20.83 3.91
N ASN A 13 11.74 -21.74 4.09
CA ASN A 13 13.16 -21.47 3.91
C ASN A 13 13.53 -21.27 2.44
N ASP A 14 12.76 -21.82 1.50
CA ASP A 14 12.98 -21.57 0.07
C ASP A 14 12.77 -20.10 -0.29
N SER A 15 11.79 -19.43 0.32
CA SER A 15 11.57 -17.99 0.10
C SER A 15 12.75 -17.17 0.61
N LEU A 16 13.25 -17.47 1.81
CA LEU A 16 14.42 -16.81 2.40
C LEU A 16 15.70 -17.05 1.59
N ARG A 17 15.87 -18.26 1.04
CA ARG A 17 16.98 -18.60 0.15
C ARG A 17 16.97 -17.75 -1.12
N VAL A 18 15.82 -17.59 -1.75
CA VAL A 18 15.68 -16.75 -2.96
C VAL A 18 16.00 -15.30 -2.65
N LEU A 19 15.44 -14.74 -1.57
CA LEU A 19 15.73 -13.36 -1.14
C LEU A 19 17.24 -13.16 -0.94
N HIS A 20 17.90 -14.06 -0.20
CA HIS A 20 19.33 -13.97 0.06
C HIS A 20 20.18 -14.16 -1.21
N ALA A 21 19.86 -15.15 -2.06
CA ALA A 21 20.61 -15.42 -3.29
C ALA A 21 20.59 -14.25 -4.28
N HIS A 22 19.50 -13.48 -4.29
CA HIS A 22 19.33 -12.30 -5.14
C HIS A 22 19.66 -10.98 -4.44
N SER A 23 20.15 -11.01 -3.20
CA SER A 23 20.41 -9.81 -2.38
C SER A 23 19.19 -8.87 -2.28
N ILE A 24 17.99 -9.43 -2.20
CA ILE A 24 16.74 -8.66 -2.04
C ILE A 24 16.62 -8.26 -0.56
N PRO A 25 16.55 -6.95 -0.23
CA PRO A 25 16.35 -6.51 1.14
C PRO A 25 14.93 -6.86 1.60
N PHE A 26 14.83 -7.48 2.78
CA PHE A 26 13.55 -7.87 3.39
C PHE A 26 13.44 -7.52 4.87
N GLU A 27 14.54 -7.07 5.49
CA GLU A 27 14.53 -6.57 6.87
C GLU A 27 14.09 -5.10 6.88
N ILE A 28 13.10 -4.80 7.73
CA ILE A 28 12.66 -3.43 8.00
C ILE A 28 13.39 -2.96 9.24
N SER A 29 14.01 -1.77 9.19
CA SER A 29 14.79 -1.25 10.31
C SER A 29 13.91 -0.96 11.53
N GLU A 30 14.46 -1.10 12.75
CA GLU A 30 13.74 -0.72 13.98
C GLU A 30 13.33 0.76 13.97
N GLU A 31 14.12 1.62 13.35
CA GLU A 31 13.81 3.05 13.21
C GLU A 31 12.55 3.25 12.35
N THR A 32 12.45 2.53 11.23
CA THR A 32 11.28 2.55 10.36
C THR A 32 10.04 2.02 11.09
N LEU A 33 10.15 0.92 11.84
CA LEU A 33 9.02 0.37 12.60
C LEU A 33 8.53 1.37 13.66
N LYS A 34 9.44 1.96 14.44
CA LYS A 34 9.10 3.01 15.42
C LYS A 34 8.50 4.25 14.78
N TYR A 35 8.95 4.63 13.58
CA TYR A 35 8.38 5.75 12.85
C TYR A 35 6.93 5.46 12.43
N VAL A 36 6.65 4.27 11.90
CA VAL A 36 5.30 3.84 11.51
C VAL A 36 4.36 3.80 12.72
N GLU A 37 4.83 3.35 13.89
CA GLU A 37 4.05 3.36 15.14
C GLU A 37 3.61 4.77 15.59
N SER A 38 4.25 5.84 15.08
CA SER A 38 3.87 7.22 15.40
C SER A 38 2.68 7.75 14.58
N PHE A 39 2.28 7.02 13.53
CA PHE A 39 1.13 7.38 12.70
C PHE A 39 -0.17 6.97 13.40
N PRO A 40 -1.24 7.77 13.22
CA PRO A 40 -2.55 7.43 13.74
C PRO A 40 -3.22 6.35 12.87
N ASP A 41 -4.18 5.64 13.43
CA ASP A 41 -5.00 4.70 12.65
C ASP A 41 -5.94 5.40 11.65
N GLU A 42 -6.26 6.68 11.88
CA GLU A 42 -7.16 7.49 11.05
C GLU A 42 -6.48 8.75 10.51
N VAL A 43 -6.85 9.16 9.29
CA VAL A 43 -6.36 10.40 8.65
C VAL A 43 -6.71 11.61 9.53
N ARG A 44 -5.71 12.44 9.86
CA ARG A 44 -5.92 13.58 10.76
C ARG A 44 -6.58 14.72 10.00
N ALA A 45 -7.35 15.55 10.71
CA ALA A 45 -7.99 16.74 10.11
C ALA A 45 -6.99 17.70 9.45
N GLN A 46 -5.76 17.78 9.97
CA GLN A 46 -4.70 18.61 9.38
C GLN A 46 -4.24 18.09 8.01
N ASP A 47 -4.25 16.77 7.78
CA ASP A 47 -3.78 16.14 6.55
C ASP A 47 -4.76 16.39 5.38
N LEU A 48 -6.00 16.78 5.71
CA LEU A 48 -7.04 17.16 4.76
C LEU A 48 -6.96 18.63 4.31
N LYS A 49 -6.13 19.45 4.98
CA LYS A 49 -6.07 20.89 4.70
C LYS A 49 -5.59 21.16 3.28
N GLY A 50 -6.38 21.90 2.51
CA GLY A 50 -6.08 22.25 1.12
C GLY A 50 -6.41 21.14 0.12
N ARG A 51 -6.90 19.98 0.57
CA ARG A 51 -7.40 18.93 -0.31
C ARG A 51 -8.86 19.19 -0.69
N LYS A 52 -9.24 18.72 -1.87
CA LYS A 52 -10.64 18.74 -2.30
C LYS A 52 -11.39 17.60 -1.62
N ASP A 53 -12.47 17.91 -0.92
CA ASP A 53 -13.34 16.89 -0.31
C ASP A 53 -14.19 16.19 -1.38
N LEU A 54 -13.98 14.88 -1.50
CA LEU A 54 -14.73 13.97 -2.36
C LEU A 54 -15.30 12.77 -1.57
N THR A 55 -15.34 12.85 -0.24
CA THR A 55 -15.75 11.74 0.64
C THR A 55 -17.20 11.29 0.47
N LYS A 56 -18.05 12.14 -0.12
CA LYS A 56 -19.45 11.85 -0.44
C LYS A 56 -19.65 11.24 -1.83
N GLU A 57 -18.57 11.06 -2.59
CA GLU A 57 -18.61 10.49 -3.92
C GLU A 57 -18.38 8.98 -3.88
N ASN A 58 -19.06 8.25 -4.77
CA ASN A 58 -19.05 6.78 -4.78
C ASN A 58 -17.84 6.21 -5.54
N PHE A 59 -16.63 6.50 -5.05
CA PHE A 59 -15.43 5.82 -5.53
C PHE A 59 -15.47 4.33 -5.14
N ILE A 60 -14.98 3.47 -6.03
CA ILE A 60 -14.82 2.04 -5.81
C ILE A 60 -13.40 1.61 -6.14
N THR A 61 -12.93 0.54 -5.52
CA THR A 61 -11.71 -0.17 -5.89
C THR A 61 -12.10 -1.52 -6.53
N ILE A 62 -11.26 -2.07 -7.39
CA ILE A 62 -11.51 -3.34 -8.09
C ILE A 62 -10.25 -4.19 -8.00
N ASP A 63 -10.23 -5.10 -7.03
CA ASP A 63 -9.01 -5.81 -6.63
C ASP A 63 -9.21 -7.33 -6.55
N GLY A 64 -8.08 -8.04 -6.45
CA GLY A 64 -8.07 -9.46 -6.16
C GLY A 64 -8.64 -9.77 -4.77
N LYS A 65 -9.28 -10.94 -4.60
CA LYS A 65 -9.94 -11.35 -3.35
C LYS A 65 -9.05 -11.27 -2.10
N THR A 66 -7.73 -11.41 -2.25
CA THR A 66 -6.76 -11.43 -1.14
C THR A 66 -5.95 -10.15 -1.03
N ALA A 67 -6.20 -9.15 -1.88
CA ALA A 67 -5.52 -7.86 -1.83
C ALA A 67 -5.84 -7.12 -0.51
N LYS A 68 -4.86 -6.37 0.00
CA LYS A 68 -4.98 -5.55 1.22
C LYS A 68 -4.49 -4.12 1.03
N ASP A 69 -3.90 -3.86 -0.11
CA ASP A 69 -3.16 -2.70 -0.56
C ASP A 69 -3.91 -2.05 -1.73
N PHE A 70 -4.99 -1.35 -1.39
CA PHE A 70 -5.83 -0.69 -2.39
C PHE A 70 -5.24 0.67 -2.78
N ASP A 71 -4.43 0.67 -3.84
CA ASP A 71 -3.68 1.86 -4.28
C ASP A 71 -4.50 2.80 -5.18
N ASP A 72 -5.58 2.32 -5.78
CA ASP A 72 -6.40 3.13 -6.68
C ASP A 72 -7.91 2.97 -6.46
N ALA A 73 -8.64 4.01 -6.83
CA ALA A 73 -10.09 4.02 -6.84
C ALA A 73 -10.62 4.79 -8.06
N ILE A 74 -11.73 4.31 -8.61
CA ILE A 74 -12.37 4.90 -9.79
C ILE A 74 -13.79 5.37 -9.50
N LEU A 75 -14.18 6.43 -10.21
CA LEU A 75 -15.56 6.92 -10.25
C LEU A 75 -15.86 7.44 -11.66
N VAL A 76 -16.94 6.94 -12.25
CA VAL A 76 -17.43 7.42 -13.55
C VAL A 76 -18.78 8.09 -13.37
N LYS A 77 -18.94 9.30 -13.94
CA LYS A 77 -20.20 10.02 -13.99
C LYS A 77 -20.58 10.35 -15.42
N GLU A 78 -21.83 10.10 -15.80
CA GLU A 78 -22.41 10.60 -17.05
C GLU A 78 -22.44 12.13 -17.08
N ARG A 79 -22.28 12.68 -18.29
CA ARG A 79 -22.41 14.11 -18.61
C ARG A 79 -23.34 14.28 -19.80
N SER A 80 -23.69 15.53 -20.12
CA SER A 80 -24.50 15.85 -21.30
C SER A 80 -23.93 15.27 -22.59
N GLU A 81 -22.59 15.19 -22.67
CA GLU A 81 -21.87 14.50 -23.72
C GLU A 81 -20.78 13.63 -23.09
N GLY A 82 -20.96 12.31 -23.17
CA GLY A 82 -19.98 11.33 -22.70
C GLY A 82 -19.90 11.19 -21.17
N PHE A 83 -18.69 10.93 -20.68
CA PHE A 83 -18.43 10.56 -19.29
C PHE A 83 -17.28 11.36 -18.70
N ARG A 84 -17.30 11.55 -17.39
CA ARG A 84 -16.15 11.98 -16.60
C ARG A 84 -15.66 10.82 -15.75
N LEU A 85 -14.44 10.37 -16.02
CA LEU A 85 -13.70 9.43 -15.18
C LEU A 85 -12.84 10.20 -14.17
N TRP A 86 -12.89 9.75 -12.92
CA TRP A 86 -11.91 10.07 -11.88
C TRP A 86 -11.09 8.81 -11.61
N VAL A 87 -9.78 9.00 -11.49
CA VAL A 87 -8.83 8.00 -10.98
C VAL A 87 -8.16 8.64 -9.77
N ALA A 88 -8.43 8.10 -8.59
CA ALA A 88 -7.79 8.50 -7.34
C ALA A 88 -6.69 7.48 -7.03
N ILE A 89 -5.49 7.96 -6.72
CA ILE A 89 -4.33 7.12 -6.37
C ILE A 89 -3.97 7.43 -4.91
N ALA A 90 -3.57 6.41 -4.16
CA ALA A 90 -3.04 6.53 -2.81
C ALA A 90 -1.89 7.54 -2.80
N ASP A 91 -1.97 8.51 -1.89
CA ASP A 91 -0.96 9.56 -1.76
C ASP A 91 0.19 9.09 -0.87
N VAL A 92 0.94 8.11 -1.37
CA VAL A 92 2.11 7.55 -0.66
C VAL A 92 3.14 8.62 -0.35
N SER A 93 3.26 9.66 -1.20
CA SER A 93 4.25 10.73 -1.02
C SER A 93 4.00 11.67 0.16
N HIS A 94 2.78 11.66 0.70
CA HIS A 94 2.43 12.42 1.90
C HIS A 94 3.01 11.77 3.17
N TYR A 95 3.21 10.46 3.14
CA TYR A 95 3.73 9.64 4.24
C TYR A 95 5.24 9.41 4.10
#